data_AF-A0AAV2FGS7-F1
#
_entry.id   AF-A0AAV2FGS7-F1
#
_cell.length_a   1.000
_cell.length_b   1.000
_cell.length_c   1.000
_cell.angle_alpha   90.00
_cell.angle_beta   90.00
_cell.angle_gamma   90.00
#
_symmetry.space_group_name_H-M   'P 1'
#
loop_
_entity.id
_entity.type
_entity.pdbx_description
1 polymer ?
#
loop_
_entity_poly.entity_id
_entity_poly.type
_entity_poly.pdbx_seq_one_letter_code
_entity_poly.pdbx_strand_id
1 'polypeptide(L)'
;MAQKPILATFNAFLLFSSTAAASIPTNLIKQTCNQTPDYNLCASTLTDDPRGPNAGDVPTHALIMIDSVKAKATSTLEEIKRLMKQTAPSLNRSMKKRRSSITKPNMRKGLG
;
A
#
# COMPACT_ATOMS: atom_id res chain seq x y z
N MET A 1 -49.80 -40.00 -6.41
CA MET A 1 -49.69 -38.63 -5.86
C MET A 1 -48.25 -38.40 -5.44
N ALA A 2 -47.73 -37.23 -5.77
CA ALA A 2 -46.31 -36.95 -5.96
C ALA A 2 -45.54 -36.80 -4.64
N GLN A 3 -44.30 -37.28 -4.72
CA GLN A 3 -43.14 -36.98 -3.89
C GLN A 3 -42.82 -35.48 -3.88
N LYS A 4 -42.44 -34.90 -2.73
CA LYS A 4 -41.30 -33.95 -2.66
C LYS A 4 -40.78 -33.68 -1.23
N PRO A 5 -39.45 -33.53 -1.09
CA PRO A 5 -38.71 -33.54 0.16
C PRO A 5 -38.68 -32.16 0.85
N ILE A 6 -38.66 -32.20 2.18
CA ILE A 6 -38.59 -31.08 3.14
C ILE A 6 -37.24 -30.32 3.08
N LEU A 7 -36.37 -30.65 2.12
CA LEU A 7 -35.06 -30.05 1.89
C LEU A 7 -35.10 -28.87 0.89
N ALA A 8 -36.21 -28.14 0.81
CA ALA A 8 -36.33 -26.96 -0.05
C ALA A 8 -36.41 -25.64 0.73
N THR A 9 -36.60 -25.68 2.05
CA THR A 9 -36.76 -24.46 2.88
C THR A 9 -35.45 -23.92 3.44
N PHE A 10 -34.41 -24.74 3.60
CA PHE A 10 -33.08 -24.27 4.04
C PHE A 10 -32.37 -23.37 3.01
N ASN A 11 -32.72 -23.50 1.73
CA ASN A 11 -32.17 -22.64 0.66
C ASN A 11 -32.79 -21.24 0.62
N ALA A 12 -33.87 -20.96 1.35
CA ALA A 12 -34.44 -19.61 1.39
C ALA A 12 -33.70 -18.69 2.36
N PHE A 13 -33.12 -19.24 3.44
CA PHE A 13 -32.37 -18.44 4.43
C PHE A 13 -30.99 -17.99 3.90
N LEU A 14 -30.40 -18.77 3.00
CA LEU A 14 -29.16 -18.41 2.30
C LEU A 14 -29.34 -17.36 1.18
N LEU A 15 -30.59 -17.03 0.81
CA LEU A 15 -30.89 -16.00 -0.19
C LEU A 15 -31.21 -14.62 0.41
N PHE A 16 -31.27 -14.48 1.75
CA PHE A 16 -31.59 -13.20 2.40
C PHE A 16 -30.37 -12.42 2.89
N SER A 17 -29.17 -13.01 2.91
CA SER A 17 -27.93 -12.25 3.12
C SER A 17 -27.48 -11.64 1.80
N SER A 18 -28.30 -10.75 1.24
CA SER A 18 -27.77 -9.75 0.32
C SER A 18 -26.96 -8.76 1.16
N THR A 19 -25.77 -9.18 1.58
CA THR A 19 -24.73 -8.21 1.91
C THR A 19 -24.38 -7.59 0.57
N ALA A 20 -24.85 -6.37 0.35
CA ALA A 20 -24.19 -5.48 -0.58
C ALA A 20 -22.74 -5.35 -0.05
N ALA A 21 -21.86 -6.25 -0.49
CA ALA A 21 -20.44 -6.03 -0.43
C ALA A 21 -20.25 -4.77 -1.26
N ALA A 22 -20.13 -3.63 -0.58
CA ALA A 22 -19.73 -2.38 -1.19
C ALA A 22 -18.37 -2.65 -1.84
N SER A 23 -18.37 -2.98 -3.13
CA SER A 23 -17.18 -3.19 -3.92
C SER A 23 -16.61 -1.80 -4.26
N ILE A 24 -15.82 -1.25 -3.34
CA ILE A 24 -15.06 0.00 -3.53
C ILE A 24 -13.57 -0.38 -3.31
N PRO A 25 -12.63 -0.12 -4.23
CA PRO A 25 -12.61 -0.51 -5.64
C PRO A 25 -11.29 -1.22 -5.96
N THR A 26 -11.28 -2.53 -6.21
CA THR A 26 -10.11 -3.22 -6.81
C THR A 26 -9.62 -2.51 -8.09
N ASN A 27 -10.52 -1.80 -8.76
CA ASN A 27 -10.24 -0.95 -9.91
C ASN A 27 -9.29 0.23 -9.61
N LEU A 28 -9.33 0.85 -8.42
CA LEU A 28 -8.51 2.03 -8.14
C LEU A 28 -7.06 1.68 -7.81
N ILE A 29 -6.85 0.60 -7.04
CA ILE A 29 -5.52 0.02 -6.84
C ILE A 29 -4.94 -0.38 -8.20
N LYS A 30 -5.73 -1.07 -9.02
CA LYS A 30 -5.30 -1.47 -10.38
C LYS A 30 -4.96 -0.27 -11.25
N GLN A 31 -5.81 0.76 -11.28
CA GLN A 31 -5.60 1.98 -12.06
C GLN A 31 -4.35 2.73 -11.61
N THR A 32 -4.13 2.84 -10.30
CA THR A 32 -2.99 3.56 -9.71
C THR A 32 -1.70 2.77 -9.93
N CYS A 33 -1.67 1.49 -9.60
CA CYS A 33 -0.47 0.67 -9.69
C CYS A 33 -0.03 0.39 -11.12
N ASN A 34 -0.96 0.38 -12.09
CA ASN A 34 -0.59 0.32 -13.51
C ASN A 34 0.19 1.56 -14.00
N GLN A 35 0.11 2.69 -13.30
CA GLN A 35 0.88 3.90 -13.61
C GLN A 35 2.24 3.93 -12.90
N THR A 36 2.57 2.91 -12.11
CA THR A 36 3.85 2.81 -11.41
C THR A 36 4.81 1.85 -12.13
N PRO A 37 6.14 2.05 -12.01
CA PRO A 37 7.12 1.13 -12.58
C PRO A 37 7.08 -0.29 -11.99
N ASP A 38 6.57 -0.44 -10.77
CA ASP A 38 6.46 -1.73 -10.08
C ASP A 38 5.05 -1.91 -9.49
N TYR A 39 4.22 -2.62 -10.25
CA TYR A 39 2.84 -2.90 -9.87
C TYR A 39 2.75 -3.71 -8.58
N ASN A 40 3.58 -4.74 -8.41
CA ASN A 40 3.48 -5.66 -7.29
C ASN A 40 3.84 -4.96 -5.98
N LEU A 41 4.91 -4.17 -6.00
CA LEU A 41 5.30 -3.35 -4.85
C LEU A 41 4.22 -2.33 -4.50
N CYS A 42 3.61 -1.69 -5.51
CA CYS A 42 2.52 -0.75 -5.30
C CYS A 42 1.29 -1.42 -4.68
N ALA A 43 0.85 -2.54 -5.25
CA ALA A 43 -0.33 -3.26 -4.80
C ALA A 43 -0.13 -3.77 -3.37
N SER A 44 1.01 -4.41 -3.07
CA SER A 44 1.30 -4.89 -1.72
C SER A 44 1.34 -3.74 -0.71
N THR A 45 1.98 -2.61 -1.07
CA THR A 45 2.06 -1.44 -0.18
C THR A 45 0.69 -0.88 0.15
N LEU A 46 -0.23 -0.86 -0.81
CA LEU A 46 -1.59 -0.34 -0.59
C LEU A 46 -2.47 -1.33 0.18
N THR A 47 -2.33 -2.63 -0.06
CA THR A 47 -3.10 -3.66 0.66
C THR A 47 -2.61 -3.88 2.08
N ASP A 48 -1.33 -3.65 2.35
CA ASP A 48 -0.72 -3.77 3.68
C ASP A 48 -1.19 -2.64 4.63
N ASP A 49 -1.62 -1.50 4.08
CA ASP A 49 -2.16 -0.40 4.87
C ASP A 49 -3.65 -0.64 5.17
N PRO A 50 -4.07 -0.64 6.45
CA PRO A 50 -5.48 -0.87 6.81
C PRO A 50 -6.43 0.21 6.28
N ARG A 51 -5.92 1.35 5.82
CA ARG A 51 -6.69 2.39 5.12
C ARG A 51 -7.00 1.99 3.68
N GLY A 52 -6.24 1.09 3.07
CA GLY A 52 -6.33 0.69 1.66
C GLY A 52 -7.68 0.15 1.20
N PRO A 53 -8.33 -0.79 1.92
CA PRO A 53 -9.63 -1.34 1.52
C PRO A 53 -10.79 -0.34 1.54
N ASN A 54 -10.69 0.74 2.33
CA ASN A 54 -11.76 1.73 2.54
C ASN A 54 -11.39 3.13 2.02
N ALA A 55 -10.20 3.30 1.43
CA ALA A 55 -9.73 4.56 0.86
C ALA A 55 -10.45 4.82 -0.48
N GLY A 56 -11.73 5.21 -0.46
CA GLY A 56 -12.53 5.41 -1.68
C GLY A 56 -11.91 6.35 -2.73
N ASP A 57 -10.95 7.20 -2.34
CA ASP A 57 -10.43 8.29 -3.17
C ASP A 57 -8.90 8.21 -3.42
N VAL A 58 -8.49 8.67 -4.61
CA VAL A 58 -7.07 8.80 -5.05
C VAL A 58 -6.17 9.54 -4.04
N PRO A 59 -6.60 10.63 -3.38
CA PRO A 59 -5.76 11.33 -2.41
C PRO A 59 -5.38 10.47 -1.21
N THR A 60 -6.30 9.64 -0.71
CA THR A 60 -6.04 8.76 0.43
C THR A 60 -5.02 7.67 0.05
N HIS A 61 -5.13 7.13 -1.16
CA HIS A 61 -4.14 6.19 -1.70
C HIS A 61 -2.75 6.82 -1.88
N ALA A 62 -2.69 8.07 -2.34
CA ALA A 62 -1.44 8.81 -2.47
C ALA A 62 -0.78 9.03 -1.10
N LEU A 63 -1.56 9.37 -0.07
CA LEU A 63 -1.07 9.52 1.30
C LEU A 63 -0.50 8.22 1.87
N ILE A 64 -1.17 7.08 1.64
CA ILE A 64 -0.65 5.76 2.06
C ILE A 64 0.74 5.50 1.46
N MET A 65 0.91 5.74 0.15
CA MET A 65 2.21 5.57 -0.50
C MET A 65 3.27 6.53 0.05
N ILE A 66 2.91 7.80 0.27
CA ILE A 66 3.81 8.80 0.85
C ILE A 66 4.26 8.38 2.26
N ASP A 67 3.33 7.93 3.10
CA ASP A 67 3.62 7.45 4.45
C ASP A 67 4.54 6.22 4.42
N SER A 68 4.26 5.25 3.54
CA SER A 68 5.09 4.05 3.37
C SER A 68 6.52 4.40 2.91
N VAL A 69 6.65 5.29 1.91
CA VAL A 69 7.96 5.77 1.44
C VAL A 69 8.69 6.51 2.56
N LYS A 70 8.00 7.35 3.32
CA LYS A 70 8.58 8.08 4.46
C LYS A 70 9.07 7.13 5.54
N ALA A 71 8.30 6.10 5.87
CA ALA A 71 8.69 5.08 6.84
C ALA A 71 9.95 4.33 6.39
N LYS A 72 9.98 3.83 5.14
CA LYS A 72 11.15 3.15 4.58
C LYS A 72 12.39 4.05 4.49
N ALA A 73 12.21 5.31 4.09
CA ALA A 73 13.29 6.30 4.05
C ALA A 73 13.86 6.59 5.44
N THR A 74 13.00 6.66 6.46
CA THR A 74 13.40 6.89 7.86
C THR A 74 14.19 5.69 8.38
N SER A 75 13.68 4.47 8.19
CA SER A 75 14.39 3.24 8.57
C SER A 75 15.75 3.13 7.86
N THR A 76 15.80 3.44 6.56
CA THR A 76 17.06 3.47 5.79
C THR A 76 18.04 4.50 6.37
N LEU A 77 17.56 5.68 6.77
CA LEU A 77 18.40 6.71 7.37
C LEU A 77 18.98 6.27 8.71
N GLU A 78 18.20 5.58 9.54
CA GLU A 78 18.66 5.01 10.80
C GLU A 78 19.73 3.94 10.58
N GLU A 79 19.52 3.07 9.60
CA GLU A 79 20.49 2.04 9.25
C GLU A 79 21.80 2.66 8.73
N ILE A 80 21.73 3.68 7.87
CA ILE A 80 22.91 4.43 7.43
C ILE A 80 23.64 5.03 8.64
N LYS A 81 22.93 5.62 9.61
CA LYS A 81 23.56 6.17 10.82
C LYS A 81 24.24 5.06 11.64
N ARG A 82 23.62 3.89 11.77
CA ARG A 82 24.17 2.72 12.48
C ARG A 82 25.45 2.23 11.81
N LEU A 83 25.42 2.04 10.49
CA LEU A 83 26.58 1.63 9.69
C LEU A 83 27.71 2.65 9.77
N MET A 84 27.40 3.96 9.70
CA MET A 84 28.41 5.02 9.81
C MET A 84 29.15 5.00 11.16
N LYS A 85 28.49 4.59 12.25
CA LYS A 85 29.14 4.43 13.57
C LYS A 85 30.09 3.23 13.63
N GLN A 86 29.85 2.21 12.80
CA GLN A 86 30.54 0.92 12.88
C GLN A 86 31.63 0.72 11.81
N THR A 87 31.82 1.66 10.86
CA THR A 87 32.61 1.35 9.65
C THR A 87 33.80 2.26 9.37
N ALA A 88 34.75 1.70 8.61
CA ALA A 88 35.96 2.33 8.10
C ALA A 88 35.70 3.63 7.28
N PRO A 89 36.70 4.54 7.18
CA PRO A 89 36.54 5.87 6.60
C PRO A 89 36.03 5.91 5.14
N SER A 90 36.35 4.89 4.34
CA SER A 90 35.95 4.79 2.93
C SER A 90 34.43 4.55 2.77
N LEU A 91 33.83 3.69 3.59
CA LEU A 91 32.37 3.47 3.57
C LEU A 91 31.62 4.70 4.10
N ASN A 92 32.19 5.39 5.08
CA ASN A 92 31.61 6.60 5.66
C ASN A 92 31.36 7.69 4.60
N ARG A 93 32.28 7.87 3.63
CA ARG A 93 32.09 8.82 2.51
C ARG A 93 30.86 8.49 1.66
N SER A 94 30.74 7.23 1.23
CA SER A 94 29.61 6.76 0.41
C SER A 94 28.28 6.85 1.16
N MET A 95 28.30 6.51 2.45
CA MET A 95 27.14 6.61 3.34
C MET A 95 26.71 8.07 3.57
N LYS A 96 27.66 9.00 3.75
CA LYS A 96 27.37 10.44 3.88
C LYS A 96 26.70 11.01 2.63
N LYS A 97 27.14 10.58 1.44
CA LYS A 97 26.52 10.95 0.16
C LYS A 97 25.06 10.46 0.09
N ARG A 98 24.83 9.16 0.34
CA ARG A 98 23.48 8.56 0.37
C ARG A 98 22.56 9.24 1.39
N ARG A 99 23.06 9.46 2.62
CA ARG A 99 22.34 10.18 3.69
C ARG A 99 21.81 11.53 3.21
N SER A 100 22.65 12.30 2.52
CA SER A 100 22.29 13.64 2.05
C SER A 100 21.15 13.63 1.02
N SER A 101 21.01 12.56 0.23
CA SER A 101 19.90 12.40 -0.73
C SER A 101 18.57 12.09 -0.05
N ILE A 102 18.60 11.37 1.08
CA ILE A 102 17.39 11.03 1.85
C ILE A 102 16.90 12.22 2.68
N THR A 103 17.82 13.01 3.26
CA THR A 103 17.48 14.16 4.12
C THR A 103 17.15 15.44 3.37
N LYS A 104 17.36 15.51 2.04
CA LYS A 104 16.97 16.64 1.21
C LYS A 104 15.65 16.31 0.52
N PRO A 105 14.48 16.73 1.03
CA PRO A 105 13.23 16.54 0.32
C PRO A 105 13.30 17.33 -0.99
N ASN A 106 13.49 16.63 -2.11
CA ASN A 106 13.21 17.19 -3.43
C ASN A 106 11.68 17.20 -3.58
N MET A 107 11.02 18.24 -3.10
CA MET A 107 9.69 18.60 -3.58
C MET A 107 9.86 19.14 -5.01
N ARG A 108 10.06 18.24 -5.98
CA ARG A 108 9.96 18.60 -7.39
C ARG A 108 8.51 19.02 -7.64
N LYS A 109 8.35 20.29 -7.97
CA LYS A 109 7.12 20.94 -8.44
C LYS A 109 6.42 20.05 -9.47
N GLY A 110 5.25 19.53 -9.11
CA GLY A 110 4.44 18.66 -9.94
C GLY A 110 2.96 18.86 -9.64
N LEU A 111 2.54 20.12 -9.51
CA LEU A 111 1.17 20.53 -9.79
C LEU A 111 1.28 21.50 -10.97
N GLY A 112 1.07 20.97 -12.16
CA GLY A 112 0.87 21.69 -13.42
C GLY A 112 -0.25 21.01 -14.15
#